data_AF-A0A7C7VWR5-F1
#
_entry.id   AF-A0A7C7VWR5-F1
#
_cell.length_a   1.000
_cell.length_b   1.000
_cell.length_c   1.000
_cell.angle_alpha   90.00
_cell.angle_beta   90.00
_cell.angle_gamma   90.00
#
_symmetry.space_group_name_H-M   'P 1'
#
loop_
_entity.id
_entity.type
_entity.pdbx_description
1 polymer ?
#
loop_
_entity_poly.entity_id
_entity_poly.type
_entity_poly.pdbx_seq_one_letter_code
_entity_poly.pdbx_strand_id
1 'polypeptide(L)'
;MWGLILPALVGSALAGALSGLLGVCALRLQLSSVGFAMAHAAFAGAALGLLVPLPPLLLSLLFALGVAALLGPVSEFTRLPAEVVLGVSFPIAMALGFVFLALAPGEAFGSPALALL
;
A
#
# COMPACT_ATOMS: atom_id res chain seq x y z
N MET A 1 9.63 -2.57 -28.27
CA MET A 1 10.53 -3.11 -27.22
C MET A 1 11.18 -1.99 -26.41
N TRP A 2 11.89 -1.04 -27.03
CA TRP A 2 12.55 0.06 -26.29
C TRP A 2 11.60 0.96 -25.47
N GLY A 3 10.38 1.21 -25.95
CA GLY A 3 9.38 1.99 -25.23
C GLY A 3 8.85 1.35 -23.94
N LEU A 4 9.14 0.07 -23.67
CA LEU A 4 8.81 -0.61 -22.41
C LEU A 4 10.03 -0.72 -21.50
N ILE A 5 11.21 -0.99 -22.08
CA ILE A 5 12.45 -1.18 -21.34
C ILE A 5 12.91 0.12 -20.66
N LEU A 6 12.89 1.25 -21.39
CA LEU A 6 13.35 2.54 -20.85
C LEU A 6 12.50 3.01 -19.65
N PRO A 7 11.15 3.04 -19.70
CA PRO A 7 10.34 3.42 -18.55
C PRO A 7 10.48 2.44 -17.38
N ALA A 8 10.58 1.14 -17.64
CA ALA A 8 10.75 0.15 -16.59
C ALA A 8 12.11 0.31 -15.87
N LEU A 9 13.19 0.57 -16.61
CA LEU A 9 14.53 0.77 -16.06
C LEU A 9 14.60 2.06 -15.23
N VAL A 10 14.04 3.15 -15.75
CA VAL A 10 13.99 4.43 -15.04
C VAL A 10 13.09 4.32 -13.80
N GLY A 11 11.93 3.67 -13.94
CA GLY A 11 10.99 3.45 -12.85
C GLY A 11 11.58 2.61 -11.72
N SER A 12 12.23 1.49 -12.03
CA SER A 12 12.86 0.64 -11.01
C SER A 12 14.07 1.30 -10.35
N ALA A 13 14.87 2.06 -11.10
CA ALA A 13 15.98 2.83 -10.54
C ALA A 13 15.49 3.90 -9.55
N LEU A 14 14.46 4.66 -9.92
CA LEU A 14 13.85 5.67 -9.05
C LEU A 14 13.19 5.03 -7.82
N ALA A 15 12.42 3.95 -8.01
CA ALA A 15 11.77 3.24 -6.92
C ALA A 15 12.78 2.62 -5.94
N GLY A 16 13.88 2.05 -6.45
CA GLY A 16 14.95 1.48 -5.62
C GLY A 16 15.69 2.54 -4.82
N ALA A 17 16.05 3.67 -5.45
CA ALA A 17 16.70 4.79 -4.77
C ALA A 17 15.83 5.37 -3.65
N LEU A 18 14.53 5.60 -3.92
CA LEU A 18 13.57 6.09 -2.93
C LEU A 18 13.38 5.08 -1.78
N SER A 19 13.24 3.79 -2.09
CA SER A 19 13.04 2.75 -1.09
C SER A 19 14.25 2.60 -0.17
N GLY A 20 15.47 2.73 -0.70
CA GLY A 20 16.70 2.74 0.10
C GLY A 20 16.77 3.93 1.06
N LEU A 21 16.47 5.13 0.58
CA LEU A 21 16.45 6.35 1.41
C LEU A 21 15.39 6.27 2.52
N LEU A 22 14.17 5.87 2.16
CA LEU A 22 13.07 5.71 3.12
C LEU A 22 13.36 4.59 4.12
N GLY A 23 14.02 3.51 3.70
CA GLY A 23 14.44 2.42 4.58
C GLY A 23 15.40 2.87 5.69
N VAL A 24 16.37 3.73 5.38
CA VAL A 24 17.28 4.31 6.40
C VAL A 24 16.51 5.17 7.39
N CYS A 25 15.58 6.00 6.92
CA CYS A 25 14.71 6.81 7.78
C CYS A 25 13.82 5.94 8.67
N ALA A 26 13.17 4.92 8.11
CA ALA A 26 12.31 4.00 8.83
C ALA A 26 13.07 3.26 9.95
N LEU A 27 14.31 2.83 9.68
CA LEU A 27 15.15 2.15 10.65
C LEU A 27 15.54 3.09 11.81
N ARG A 28 15.92 4.34 11.51
CA ARG A 28 16.24 5.36 12.53
C ARG A 28 15.05 5.72 13.41
N LEU A 29 13.84 5.66 12.87
CA LEU A 29 12.60 5.96 13.58
C LEU A 29 12.00 4.75 14.31
N GLN A 30 12.64 3.58 14.24
CA GLN A 30 12.09 2.31 14.74
C GLN A 30 10.69 1.97 14.16
N LEU A 31 10.48 2.32 12.90
CA LEU A 31 9.26 2.04 12.13
C LEU A 31 9.55 1.03 11.00
N SER A 32 10.15 -0.12 11.33
CA SER A 32 10.51 -1.14 10.33
C SER A 32 9.31 -1.64 9.54
N SER A 33 8.12 -1.65 10.16
CA SER A 33 6.89 -2.15 9.58
C SER A 33 6.14 -1.17 8.66
N VAL A 34 6.55 0.11 8.62
CA VAL A 34 5.87 1.15 7.83
C VAL A 34 5.78 0.76 6.35
N GLY A 35 6.85 0.18 5.79
CA GLY A 35 6.93 -0.14 4.37
C GLY A 35 5.83 -1.09 3.92
N PHE A 36 5.67 -2.22 4.62
CA PHE A 36 4.62 -3.17 4.27
C PHE A 36 3.23 -2.64 4.66
N ALA A 37 3.06 -1.98 5.80
CA ALA A 37 1.76 -1.45 6.21
C ALA A 37 1.22 -0.41 5.20
N MET A 38 2.07 0.51 4.72
CA MET A 38 1.68 1.51 3.73
C MET A 38 1.43 0.91 2.34
N ALA A 39 2.21 -0.10 1.93
CA ALA A 39 1.99 -0.79 0.66
C ALA A 39 0.61 -1.47 0.62
N HIS A 40 0.19 -2.11 1.71
CA HIS A 40 -1.10 -2.77 1.79
C HIS A 40 -2.27 -1.78 1.97
N ALA A 41 -2.04 -0.65 2.64
CA ALA A 41 -2.98 0.46 2.65
C ALA A 41 -3.20 1.01 1.22
N ALA A 42 -2.13 1.21 0.46
CA ALA A 42 -2.22 1.64 -0.93
C ALA A 42 -2.95 0.59 -1.80
N PHE A 43 -2.70 -0.70 -1.58
CA PHE A 43 -3.42 -1.79 -2.24
C PHE A 43 -4.92 -1.75 -1.94
N ALA A 44 -5.32 -1.57 -0.67
CA ALA A 44 -6.72 -1.46 -0.29
C ALA A 44 -7.40 -0.26 -0.98
N GLY A 45 -6.73 0.90 -1.03
CA GLY A 45 -7.23 2.07 -1.75
C GLY A 45 -7.33 1.86 -3.27
N ALA A 46 -6.35 1.17 -3.87
CA ALA A 46 -6.40 0.82 -5.29
C ALA A 46 -7.58 -0.12 -5.60
N ALA A 47 -7.81 -1.12 -4.75
CA ALA A 47 -8.95 -2.04 -4.86
C ALA A 47 -10.29 -1.30 -4.72
N LEU A 48 -10.39 -0.32 -3.83
CA LEU A 48 -11.56 0.55 -3.73
C LEU A 48 -11.77 1.39 -5.01
N GLY A 49 -10.69 1.81 -5.67
CA GLY A 49 -10.77 2.52 -6.95
C GLY A 49 -11.19 1.65 -8.13
N LEU A 50 -11.29 0.34 -7.98
CA LEU A 50 -11.93 -0.53 -8.95
C LEU A 50 -13.46 -0.56 -8.78
N LEU A 51 -13.96 -0.31 -7.57
CA LEU A 51 -15.38 -0.26 -7.26
C LEU A 51 -16.03 1.08 -7.59
N VAL A 52 -15.31 2.16 -7.32
CA VAL A 52 -15.77 3.53 -7.51
C VAL A 52 -15.24 4.03 -8.86
N PRO A 53 -15.98 4.83 -9.65
CA PRO A 53 -15.49 5.44 -10.90
C PRO A 53 -14.46 6.56 -10.66
N LEU A 54 -13.55 6.36 -9.70
CA LEU A 54 -12.45 7.24 -9.34
C LEU A 54 -11.12 6.62 -9.78
N PRO A 55 -10.11 7.44 -10.10
CA PRO A 55 -8.81 6.92 -10.51
C PRO A 55 -8.16 6.11 -9.36
N PRO A 56 -7.72 4.86 -9.62
CA PRO A 56 -7.20 3.96 -8.57
C PRO A 56 -5.92 4.50 -7.92
N LEU A 57 -5.13 5.27 -8.67
CA LEU A 57 -3.91 5.91 -8.17
C LEU A 57 -4.20 7.02 -7.14
N LEU A 58 -5.32 7.72 -7.27
CA LEU A 58 -5.72 8.74 -6.30
C LEU A 58 -6.21 8.08 -5.00
N LEU A 59 -7.03 7.03 -5.11
CA LEU A 59 -7.55 6.33 -3.95
C LEU A 59 -6.47 5.54 -3.20
N SER A 60 -5.50 4.94 -3.90
CA SER A 60 -4.35 4.31 -3.25
C SER A 60 -3.53 5.31 -2.43
N LEU A 61 -3.29 6.50 -2.98
CA LEU A 61 -2.58 7.57 -2.28
C LEU A 61 -3.36 8.08 -1.07
N LEU A 62 -4.67 8.35 -1.23
CA LEU A 62 -5.52 8.82 -0.13
C LEU A 62 -5.62 7.79 1.00
N PHE A 63 -5.70 6.50 0.66
CA PHE A 63 -5.81 5.44 1.66
C PHE A 63 -4.50 5.27 2.44
N ALA A 64 -3.35 5.28 1.75
CA ALA A 64 -2.04 5.26 2.40
C ALA A 64 -1.82 6.48 3.29
N LEU A 65 -2.15 7.68 2.82
CA LEU A 65 -2.09 8.92 3.61
C LEU A 65 -3.05 8.89 4.81
N GLY A 66 -4.24 8.32 4.63
CA GLY A 66 -5.20 8.11 5.71
C GLY A 66 -4.61 7.25 6.83
N VAL A 67 -4.06 6.08 6.49
CA VAL A 67 -3.42 5.19 7.48
C VAL A 67 -2.20 5.87 8.12
N ALA A 68 -1.39 6.61 7.36
CA ALA A 68 -0.26 7.37 7.89
C ALA A 68 -0.72 8.47 8.88
N ALA A 69 -1.81 9.18 8.57
CA ALA A 69 -2.37 10.21 9.44
C ALA A 69 -3.00 9.61 10.70
N LEU A 70 -3.63 8.44 10.61
CA LEU A 70 -4.22 7.70 11.74
C LEU A 70 -3.16 7.12 12.68
N LEU A 71 -1.95 6.83 12.18
CA LEU A 71 -0.88 6.22 12.98
C LEU A 71 -0.53 7.04 14.22
N GLY A 72 -0.40 8.36 14.09
CA GLY A 72 -0.06 9.26 15.20
C GLY A 72 -1.12 9.26 16.31
N PRO A 73 -2.37 9.66 16.01
CA PRO A 73 -3.46 9.68 16.99
C PRO A 73 -3.74 8.31 17.61
N VAL A 74 -3.67 7.23 16.82
CA VAL A 74 -3.92 5.88 17.35
C VAL A 74 -2.80 5.45 18.30
N SER A 75 -1.53 5.71 17.96
CA SER A 75 -0.41 5.40 18.85
C SER A 75 -0.49 6.16 20.17
N GLU A 76 -0.87 7.45 20.14
CA GLU A 76 -1.08 8.25 21.35
C GLU A 76 -2.28 7.76 22.17
N PHE A 77 -3.40 7.45 21.51
CA PHE A 77 -4.62 7.00 22.18
C PHE A 77 -4.46 5.65 22.87
N THR A 78 -3.85 4.67 22.18
CA THR A 78 -3.65 3.32 22.74
C THR A 78 -2.43 3.24 23.65
N ARG A 79 -1.57 4.27 23.68
CA ARG A 79 -0.26 4.26 24.33
C ARG A 79 0.62 3.07 23.90
N LEU A 80 0.39 2.58 22.67
CA LEU A 80 1.15 1.48 22.10
C LEU A 80 2.27 2.04 21.22
N PRO A 81 3.43 1.36 21.17
CA PRO A 81 4.49 1.73 20.24
C PRO A 81 3.97 1.67 18.80
N ALA A 82 4.35 2.65 17.98
CA ALA A 82 3.87 2.80 16.61
C ALA A 82 4.08 1.52 15.77
N GLU A 83 5.16 0.77 16.00
CA GLU A 83 5.43 -0.51 15.35
C GLU A 83 4.32 -1.55 15.58
N VAL A 84 3.70 -1.58 16.77
CA VAL A 84 2.58 -2.49 17.07
C VAL A 84 1.32 -2.03 16.34
N VAL A 85 1.06 -0.72 16.31
CA VAL A 85 -0.08 -0.15 15.59
C VAL A 85 0.03 -0.43 14.10
N LEU A 86 1.22 -0.32 13.52
CA LEU A 86 1.52 -0.67 12.14
C LEU A 86 1.35 -2.18 11.88
N GLY A 87 1.80 -3.02 12.80
CA GLY A 87 1.60 -4.47 12.73
C GLY A 87 0.12 -4.87 12.70
N VAL A 88 -0.74 -4.13 13.40
CA VAL A 88 -2.20 -4.34 13.41
C VAL A 88 -2.89 -3.71 12.19
N SER A 89 -2.40 -2.57 11.68
CA SER A 89 -3.00 -1.91 10.52
C SER A 89 -2.84 -2.71 9.23
N PHE A 90 -1.75 -3.48 9.09
CA PHE A 90 -1.51 -4.36 7.96
C PHE A 90 -2.62 -5.40 7.68
N PRO A 91 -2.97 -6.31 8.60
CA PRO A 91 -4.01 -7.31 8.35
C PRO A 91 -5.38 -6.66 8.13
N ILE A 92 -5.65 -5.51 8.75
CA ILE A 92 -6.88 -4.74 8.54
C ILE A 92 -6.93 -4.22 7.09
N ALA A 93 -5.84 -3.59 6.62
CA ALA A 93 -5.75 -3.09 5.25
C ALA A 93 -5.86 -4.25 4.24
N MET A 94 -5.23 -5.39 4.51
CA MET A 94 -5.34 -6.58 3.68
C MET A 94 -6.75 -7.15 3.62
N ALA A 95 -7.40 -7.32 4.77
CA ALA A 95 -8.78 -7.77 4.83
C ALA A 95 -9.69 -6.84 4.02
N LEU A 96 -9.51 -5.52 4.18
CA LEU A 96 -10.29 -4.53 3.46
C LEU A 96 -10.04 -4.56 1.95
N GLY A 97 -8.78 -4.70 1.53
CA GLY A 97 -8.41 -4.83 0.12
C GLY A 97 -9.06 -6.05 -0.54
N PHE A 98 -9.06 -7.21 0.14
CA PHE A 98 -9.75 -8.40 -0.37
C PHE A 98 -11.26 -8.25 -0.38
N VAL A 99 -11.87 -7.59 0.61
CA VAL A 99 -13.30 -7.29 0.58
C VAL A 99 -13.64 -6.42 -0.62
N PHE A 100 -12.87 -5.37 -0.89
CA PHE A 100 -13.10 -4.52 -2.05
C PHE A 100 -12.92 -5.26 -3.38
N LEU A 101 -11.89 -6.11 -3.47
CA LEU A 101 -11.66 -6.94 -4.64
C LEU A 101 -12.78 -7.96 -4.86
N ALA A 102 -13.31 -8.55 -3.80
CA ALA A 102 -14.42 -9.51 -3.87
C ALA A 102 -15.73 -8.86 -4.33
N LEU A 103 -15.92 -7.57 -4.03
CA LEU A 103 -17.09 -6.81 -4.44
C LEU A 103 -16.94 -6.20 -5.85
N ALA A 104 -15.73 -6.17 -6.42
CA ALA A 104 -15.45 -5.50 -7.68
C ALA A 104 -16.14 -6.22 -8.87
N PRO A 105 -17.03 -5.54 -9.62
CA PRO A 105 -17.72 -6.15 -10.75
C PRO A 105 -16.82 -6.19 -11.99
N GLY A 106 -16.32 -7.38 -12.33
CA GLY A 106 -15.60 -7.67 -13.57
C GLY A 106 -14.30 -8.44 -13.36
N GLU A 107 -14.17 -9.61 -14.00
CA GLU A 107 -13.00 -10.50 -14.25
C GLU A 107 -11.78 -10.52 -13.28
N ALA A 108 -11.88 -10.02 -12.05
CA ALA A 108 -10.77 -10.05 -11.09
C ALA A 108 -10.39 -11.49 -10.71
N PHE A 109 -11.35 -12.41 -10.73
CA PHE A 109 -11.15 -13.85 -10.51
C PHE A 109 -10.88 -14.65 -11.81
N GLY A 110 -10.91 -14.01 -12.99
CA GLY A 110 -10.77 -14.67 -14.30
C GLY A 110 -9.48 -14.35 -15.06
N SER A 111 -8.74 -13.31 -14.67
CA SER A 111 -7.49 -12.97 -15.36
C SER A 111 -6.35 -13.93 -14.97
N PRO A 112 -5.50 -14.38 -15.93
CA PRO A 112 -4.37 -15.29 -15.67
C PRO A 112 -3.29 -14.72 -14.74
N ALA A 113 -3.44 -13.48 -14.27
CA ALA A 113 -2.55 -12.84 -13.32
C ALA A 113 -2.69 -13.38 -11.88
N LEU A 114 -3.86 -13.92 -11.50
CA LEU A 114 -4.08 -14.50 -10.16
C LEU A 114 -3.49 -15.92 -10.01
N ALA A 115 -3.13 -16.59 -11.12
CA ALA A 115 -2.46 -17.89 -11.10
C ALA A 115 -0.95 -17.81 -10.75
N LEU A 116 -0.42 -16.59 -10.65
CA LEU A 116 0.99 -16.31 -10.33
C LEU A 116 1.21 -15.79 -8.91
N LEU A 117 0.14 -15.65 -8.11
CA LEU A 117 0.17 -15.42 -6.67
C LEU A 117 0.00 -16.75 -5.93
#